data_AF-A0A093NKF0-F1
#
_entry.id   AF-A0A093NKF0-F1
#
_cell.length_a   1.000
_cell.length_b   1.000
_cell.length_c   1.000
_cell.angle_alpha   90.00
_cell.angle_beta   90.00
_cell.angle_gamma   90.00
#
_symmetry.space_group_name_H-M   'P 1'
#
loop_
_entity.id
_entity.type
_entity.pdbx_description
1 polymer ?
#
loop_
_entity_poly.entity_id
_entity_poly.type
_entity_poly.pdbx_seq_one_letter_code
_entity_poly.pdbx_strand_id
1 'polypeptide(L)' 'YECTVCNKSFSGSSNCLQHQRIHTTKKASKCMQCGKSFSRISSLTRHQAVHRGER' A
#
# COMPACT_ATOMS: atom_id res chain seq x y z
N TYR A 1 15.43 8.15 -12.07
CA TYR A 1 15.06 7.34 -10.89
C TYR A 1 13.56 7.15 -10.90
N GLU A 2 13.09 5.91 -11.02
CA GLU A 2 11.68 5.64 -11.35
C GLU A 2 10.98 4.84 -10.26
N CYS A 3 9.75 5.21 -9.96
CA CYS A 3 8.95 4.52 -8.97
C CYS A 3 8.30 3.27 -9.57
N THR A 4 8.71 2.09 -9.12
CA THR A 4 8.14 0.80 -9.56
C THR A 4 6.67 0.57 -9.18
N VAL A 5 6.09 1.44 -8.33
CA VAL A 5 4.70 1.32 -7.86
C VAL A 5 3.73 2.11 -8.74
N CYS A 6 4.13 3.28 -9.24
CA CYS A 6 3.27 4.15 -10.04
C CYS A 6 3.91 4.67 -11.33
N ASN A 7 5.07 4.13 -11.71
CA ASN A 7 5.86 4.50 -12.89
C ASN A 7 6.15 6.01 -13.02
N LYS A 8 6.22 6.72 -11.88
CA LYS A 8 6.56 8.14 -11.86
C LYS A 8 8.08 8.31 -11.89
N SER A 9 8.58 9.13 -12.80
CA SER A 9 10.01 9.39 -12.96
C SER A 9 10.43 10.64 -12.17
N PHE A 10 11.60 10.56 -11.52
CA PHE A 10 12.19 11.61 -10.69
C PHE A 10 13.62 11.91 -11.14
N SER A 11 14.03 13.17 -10.99
CA SER A 11 15.35 13.69 -11.35
C SER A 11 16.48 13.22 -10.43
N GLY A 12 16.18 12.57 -9.29
CA GLY A 12 17.18 12.15 -8.31
C GLY A 12 16.75 10.98 -7.41
N SER A 13 17.73 10.26 -6.86
CA SER A 13 17.53 9.10 -5.97
C SER A 13 16.82 9.49 -4.68
N SER A 14 17.25 10.58 -4.04
CA SER A 14 16.68 11.08 -2.78
C SER A 14 15.19 11.38 -2.90
N ASN A 15 14.79 12.02 -4.00
CA ASN A 15 13.39 12.33 -4.30
C ASN A 15 12.58 11.07 -4.56
N CYS A 16 13.14 10.13 -5.33
CA CYS A 16 12.50 8.83 -5.58
C CYS A 16 12.36 8.00 -4.29
N LEU A 17 13.35 8.03 -3.38
CA LEU A 17 13.34 7.31 -2.11
C LEU A 17 12.33 7.91 -1.12
N GLN A 18 12.25 9.23 -1.02
CA GLN A 18 11.23 9.89 -0.22
C GLN A 18 9.83 9.63 -0.77
N HIS A 19 9.67 9.65 -2.09
CA HIS A 19 8.42 9.25 -2.74
C HIS A 19 8.07 7.78 -2.46
N GLN A 20 9.03 6.86 -2.52
CA GLN A 20 8.80 5.45 -2.18
C GLN A 20 8.29 5.27 -0.75
N ARG A 21 8.66 6.14 0.21
CA ARG A 21 8.09 6.10 1.58
C ARG A 21 6.59 6.34 1.61
N ILE A 22 6.04 7.24 0.77
CA ILE A 22 4.59 7.46 0.72
C ILE A 22 3.87 6.22 0.20
N HIS A 23 4.54 5.51 -0.72
CA HIS A 23 4.07 4.20 -1.13
C HIS A 23 4.19 3.28 0.05
N THR A 24 5.31 3.04 0.71
CA THR A 24 5.37 2.15 1.90
C THR A 24 4.27 2.43 2.93
N THR A 25 3.94 3.69 3.20
CA THR A 25 2.82 4.08 4.10
C THR A 25 1.42 3.81 3.52
N LYS A 26 1.26 3.81 2.19
CA LYS A 26 0.02 3.45 1.46
C LYS A 26 0.00 2.04 0.83
N LYS A 27 1.13 1.33 0.77
CA LYS A 27 1.46 0.27 -0.22
C LYS A 27 0.82 -1.04 0.13
N ALA A 28 0.32 -1.21 1.34
CA ALA A 28 -0.45 -2.39 1.64
C ALA A 28 -1.52 -2.12 2.68
N SER A 29 -2.49 -1.28 2.34
CA SER A 29 -3.86 -1.62 2.76
C SER A 29 -4.49 -2.64 1.78
N LYS A 30 -3.69 -3.55 1.21
CA LYS A 30 -4.17 -4.67 0.39
C LYS A 30 -4.47 -5.84 1.32
N CYS A 31 -5.66 -6.40 1.22
CA CYS A 31 -5.96 -7.67 1.82
C CYS A 31 -5.18 -8.77 1.09
N MET A 32 -4.29 -9.44 1.80
CA MET A 32 -3.53 -10.58 1.28
C MET A 32 -4.43 -11.80 0.99
N GLN A 33 -5.60 -11.88 1.63
CA GLN A 33 -6.49 -13.03 1.55
C GLN A 33 -7.43 -12.99 0.34
N CYS A 34 -7.88 -11.80 -0.08
CA CYS A 34 -8.78 -11.64 -1.24
C CYS A 34 -8.29 -10.64 -2.30
N GLY A 35 -7.09 -10.07 -2.10
CA GLY A 35 -6.49 -9.12 -3.04
C GLY A 35 -7.14 -7.73 -3.06
N LYS A 36 -8.18 -7.45 -2.26
CA LYS A 36 -8.84 -6.13 -2.22
C LYS A 36 -7.91 -5.04 -1.70
N SER A 37 -7.86 -3.93 -2.42
CA SER A 37 -7.09 -2.74 -2.05
C SER A 37 -7.96 -1.73 -1.31
N PHE A 38 -7.47 -1.21 -0.18
CA PHE A 38 -8.12 -0.19 0.62
C PHE A 38 -7.28 1.10 0.65
N SER A 39 -7.94 2.25 0.68
CA SER A 39 -7.29 3.57 0.71
C SER A 39 -6.74 3.94 2.10
N ARG A 40 -7.18 3.22 3.15
CA ARG A 40 -6.79 3.44 4.54
C ARG A 40 -6.54 2.10 5.24
N ILE A 41 -5.56 2.09 6.14
CA ILE A 41 -5.21 0.93 6.98
C ILE A 41 -6.39 0.53 7.87
N SER A 42 -7.10 1.49 8.49
CA SER A 42 -8.28 1.19 9.32
C SER A 42 -9.39 0.46 8.57
N SER A 43 -9.60 0.78 7.30
CA SER A 43 -10.56 0.08 6.44
C SER A 43 -10.09 -1.34 6.11
N LEU A 44 -8.77 -1.54 5.90
CA LEU A 44 -8.20 -2.88 5.74
C LEU A 44 -8.33 -3.69 7.04
N THR A 45 -8.00 -3.14 8.20
CA THR A 45 -8.06 -3.84 9.49
C THR A 45 -9.47 -4.33 9.79
N ARG A 46 -10.49 -3.48 9.60
CA ARG A 46 -11.89 -3.88 9.73
C ARG A 46 -12.27 -4.97 8.72
N HIS A 47 -11.79 -4.85 7.48
CA HIS A 47 -12.04 -5.85 6.46
C HIS A 47 -11.39 -7.20 6.78
N GLN A 48 -10.19 -7.22 7.36
CA GLN A 48 -9.50 -8.45 7.79
C GLN A 48 -10.25 -9.18 8.91
N ALA A 49 -10.98 -8.46 9.77
CA ALA A 49 -11.83 -9.08 10.79
C ALA A 49 -12.96 -9.94 10.18
N VAL A 50 -13.47 -9.55 9.01
CA VAL A 50 -14.51 -10.31 8.29
C VAL A 50 -13.98 -11.66 7.80
N HIS A 51 -12.71 -11.72 7.43
CA HIS A 51 -12.05 -12.96 7.02
C HIS A 51 -11.67 -13.87 8.19
N ARG A 52 -11.40 -13.26 9.35
CA ARG A 52 -11.21 -13.97 10.62
C ARG A 52 -12.52 -14.45 11.23
N GLY A 53 -13.65 -14.32 10.52
CA GLY A 53 -14.96 -14.81 10.91
C GLY A 53 -14.84 -16.12 11.69
N GLU A 54 -15.02 -15.97 12.99
CA GLU A 54 -14.93 -17.02 13.99
C GLU A 54 -15.87 -18.16 13.59
N ARG A 55 -15.36 -19.39 13.71
CA ARG A 55 -16.18 -20.57 13.87
C ARG A 55 -15.98 -21.05 15.29
#